data_AF-A0A2T3ITL4-F1
#
_entry.id   AF-A0A2T3ITL4-F1
#
_cell.length_a   1.000
_cell.length_b   1.000
_cell.length_c   1.000
_cell.angle_alpha   90.00
_cell.angle_beta   90.00
_cell.angle_gamma   90.00
#
_symmetry.space_group_name_H-M   'P 1'
#
loop_
_entity.id
_entity.type
_entity.pdbx_description
1 polymer ?
#
loop_
_entity_poly.entity_id
_entity_poly.type
_entity_poly.pdbx_seq_one_letter_code
_entity_poly.pdbx_strand_id
1 'polypeptide(L)'
;MARDRSFTNEQVQKAAFELLGEGKNVNGTSLRNKVGTGRPSALVAVYSELLKNGDIDLPKPSDEPVPLTRQELPPEVSDLLSLMLGDMSEMVHKINDHAHNVAENRLNNAIIEANEAAANAAKKVAESEEQQEKAFEEIEDLKDQIEGLQGQLQAANGEISDLKGNLKAETTSLNAANSKVSERDSTIKQLNLNVKDKERDLKKAEGDRDKALGNVTLLKSDVKQLKADLNEANKAAGQLEQAQTQITSMTSEIETLGKQLQDANEAKTQATNAVAGLNSTIEGLNKELTGVKTDLTSANQNLGKLQSRVDTIPGLKGDCNELKQSLDQALIDLGSANSKATVLEQQNKEHSEHNTELERKLAVYESKADNESEGNEK
;
A
#
# COMPACT_ATOMS: atom_id res chain seq x y z
N MET A 1 6.80 126.90 41.12
CA MET A 1 5.67 127.72 41.58
C MET A 1 5.69 127.72 43.10
N ALA A 2 6.07 128.84 43.72
CA ALA A 2 6.04 128.96 45.18
C ALA A 2 4.59 128.82 45.65
N ARG A 3 4.33 127.95 46.64
CA ARG A 3 2.99 127.81 47.23
C ARG A 3 2.59 129.16 47.81
N ASP A 4 1.51 129.74 47.29
CA ASP A 4 0.94 130.97 47.85
C ASP A 4 0.61 130.77 49.33
N ARG A 5 1.03 131.73 50.16
CA ARG A 5 0.75 131.74 51.60
C ARG A 5 -0.77 131.87 51.78
N SER A 6 -1.36 131.12 52.72
CA SER A 6 -2.81 131.19 53.00
C SER A 6 -3.26 132.48 53.70
N PHE A 7 -2.33 133.42 53.89
CA PHE A 7 -2.51 134.70 54.56
C PHE A 7 -1.65 135.77 53.87
N THR A 8 -2.07 137.03 53.93
CA THR A 8 -1.31 138.16 53.37
C THR A 8 -0.49 138.86 54.45
N ASN A 9 0.54 139.61 54.05
CA ASN A 9 1.35 140.40 54.98
C ASN A 9 0.49 141.44 55.74
N GLU A 10 -0.49 142.04 55.04
CA GLU A 10 -1.44 143.00 55.62
C GLU A 10 -2.33 142.38 56.71
N GLN A 11 -2.72 141.11 56.57
CA GLN A 11 -3.45 140.38 57.61
C GLN A 11 -2.59 140.16 58.87
N VAL A 12 -1.29 139.87 58.72
CA VAL A 12 -0.36 139.73 59.84
C VAL A 12 -0.11 141.09 60.51
N GLN A 13 0.01 142.16 59.72
CA GLN A 13 0.18 143.53 60.22
C GLN A 13 -1.04 143.99 61.03
N LYS A 14 -2.25 143.79 60.49
CA LYS A 14 -3.50 144.11 61.19
C LYS A 14 -3.66 143.31 62.48
N ALA A 15 -3.36 142.01 62.44
CA ALA A 15 -3.39 141.14 63.62
C ALA A 15 -2.38 141.57 64.69
N ALA A 16 -1.18 142.01 64.28
CA ALA A 16 -0.17 142.53 65.20
C ALA A 16 -0.60 143.86 65.83
N PHE A 17 -1.16 144.81 65.07
CA PHE A 17 -1.68 146.06 65.62
C PHE A 17 -2.87 145.85 66.57
N GLU A 18 -3.77 144.91 66.28
CA GLU A 18 -4.85 144.55 67.21
C GLU A 18 -4.30 143.95 68.51
N LEU A 19 -3.30 143.07 68.45
CA LEU A 19 -2.67 142.49 69.64
C LEU A 19 -1.92 143.53 70.47
N LEU A 20 -1.23 144.47 69.81
CA LEU A 20 -0.56 145.59 70.47
C LEU A 20 -1.58 146.57 71.08
N GLY A 21 -2.69 146.87 70.39
CA GLY A 21 -3.78 147.69 70.92
C GLY A 21 -4.52 147.05 72.09
N GLU A 22 -4.57 145.71 72.16
CA GLU A 22 -5.10 144.94 73.30
C GLU A 22 -4.08 144.74 74.44
N GLY A 23 -2.83 145.20 74.30
CA GLY A 23 -1.76 145.01 75.28
C GLY A 23 -1.31 143.54 75.44
N LYS A 24 -1.58 142.68 74.44
CA LYS A 24 -1.23 141.25 74.48
C LYS A 24 0.09 140.99 73.76
N ASN A 25 0.90 140.07 74.32
CA ASN A 25 2.16 139.66 73.70
C ASN A 25 1.93 139.01 72.32
N VAL A 26 2.58 139.57 71.30
CA VAL A 26 2.53 139.07 69.93
C VAL A 26 3.41 137.83 69.80
N ASN A 27 2.79 136.65 69.81
CA ASN A 27 3.43 135.35 69.57
C ASN A 27 2.69 134.56 68.47
N GLY A 28 3.28 133.47 67.97
CA GLY A 28 2.72 132.75 66.81
C GLY A 28 1.33 132.18 67.00
N THR A 29 0.99 131.78 68.22
CA THR A 29 -0.36 131.29 68.54
C THR A 29 -1.35 132.45 68.60
N SER A 30 -0.97 133.57 69.23
CA SER A 30 -1.77 134.81 69.27
C SER A 30 -2.03 135.37 67.87
N LEU A 31 -1.01 135.42 67.01
CA LEU A 31 -1.12 135.85 65.61
C LEU A 31 -2.06 134.92 64.83
N ARG A 32 -1.97 133.60 65.02
CA ARG A 32 -2.88 132.65 64.38
C ARG A 32 -4.33 132.84 64.83
N ASN A 33 -4.55 133.13 66.11
CA ASN A 33 -5.90 133.36 66.63
C ASN A 33 -6.57 134.60 66.03
N LYS A 34 -5.79 135.61 65.62
CA LYS A 34 -6.30 136.82 64.95
C LYS A 34 -6.41 136.68 63.42
N VAL A 35 -5.44 136.03 62.77
CA VAL A 35 -5.43 135.83 61.30
C VAL A 35 -6.36 134.68 60.87
N GLY A 36 -6.66 133.73 61.76
CA GLY A 36 -7.58 132.61 61.53
C GLY A 36 -7.00 131.46 60.68
N THR A 37 -5.95 131.70 59.91
CA THR A 37 -5.29 130.70 59.07
C THR A 37 -3.75 130.82 59.13
N GLY A 38 -3.03 129.84 58.56
CA GLY A 38 -1.57 129.81 58.58
C GLY A 38 -0.98 129.00 59.76
N ARG A 39 0.27 128.54 59.59
CA ARG A 39 1.05 127.88 60.65
C ARG A 39 1.66 128.95 61.58
N PRO A 40 1.64 128.78 62.91
CA PRO A 40 2.18 129.76 63.87
C PRO A 40 3.60 130.23 63.54
N SER A 41 4.50 129.32 63.16
CA SER A 41 5.88 129.64 62.79
C SER A 41 5.98 130.52 61.54
N ALA A 42 5.11 130.32 60.55
CA ALA A 42 5.09 131.14 59.33
C ALA A 42 4.54 132.55 59.59
N LEU A 43 3.55 132.68 60.48
CA LEU A 43 3.01 133.99 60.90
C LEU A 43 4.05 134.79 61.70
N VAL A 44 4.80 134.13 62.59
CA VAL A 44 5.92 134.78 63.33
C VAL A 44 7.03 135.21 62.38
N ALA A 45 7.37 134.39 61.38
CA ALA A 45 8.38 134.74 60.40
C ALA A 45 7.99 136.03 59.64
N VAL A 46 6.74 136.13 59.17
CA VAL A 46 6.24 137.34 58.49
C VAL A 46 6.14 138.52 59.44
N TYR A 47 5.69 138.32 60.68
CA TYR A 47 5.68 139.38 61.70
C TYR A 47 7.09 139.91 61.99
N SER A 48 8.09 139.04 62.10
CA SER A 48 9.48 139.42 62.29
C SER A 48 10.07 140.14 61.06
N GLU A 49 9.60 139.79 59.86
CA GLU A 49 9.97 140.45 58.60
C GLU A 49 9.36 141.86 58.51
N LEU A 50 8.08 142.03 58.88
CA LEU A 50 7.41 143.33 58.97
C LEU A 50 8.00 144.25 60.05
N LEU A 51 8.40 143.69 61.19
CA LEU A 51 9.16 144.39 62.23
C LEU A 51 10.51 144.90 61.71
N LYS A 52 11.20 144.08 60.89
CA LYS A 52 12.51 144.43 60.34
C LYS A 52 12.42 145.48 59.22
N ASN A 53 11.32 145.50 58.48
CA ASN A 53 11.06 146.47 57.41
C ASN A 53 10.53 147.82 57.92
N GLY A 54 10.22 147.93 59.22
CA GLY A 54 9.75 149.18 59.84
C GLY A 54 8.25 149.43 59.67
N ASP A 55 7.48 148.44 59.21
CA ASP A 55 6.05 148.55 58.93
C ASP A 55 5.17 148.35 60.21
N ILE A 56 5.77 147.96 61.33
CA ILE A 56 5.11 147.82 62.64
C ILE A 56 5.99 148.50 63.70
N ASP A 57 5.49 149.57 64.32
CA ASP A 57 6.19 150.30 65.39
C ASP A 57 5.81 149.69 66.76
N LEU A 58 6.81 149.16 67.48
CA LEU A 58 6.62 148.56 68.80
C LEU A 58 6.51 149.67 69.86
N PRO A 59 5.57 149.57 70.83
CA PRO A 59 5.63 150.40 72.02
C PRO A 59 6.92 150.07 72.78
N LYS A 60 7.85 151.03 72.83
CA LYS A 60 9.11 150.88 73.56
C LYS A 60 8.80 150.75 75.07
N PRO A 61 9.31 149.73 75.78
CA PRO A 61 9.14 149.64 77.22
C PRO A 61 9.82 150.83 77.89
N SER A 62 9.07 151.51 78.75
CA SER A 62 9.48 152.65 79.56
C SER A 62 10.57 152.24 80.56
N ASP A 63 11.79 152.74 80.36
CA ASP A 63 12.85 152.76 81.37
C ASP A 63 12.50 153.78 82.46
N GLU A 64 11.74 153.36 83.47
CA GLU A 64 11.65 154.08 84.75
C GLU A 64 12.28 153.23 85.86
N PRO A 65 13.49 153.59 86.37
CA PRO A 65 14.11 152.94 87.51
C PRO A 65 13.45 153.37 88.82
N VAL A 66 12.96 152.40 89.61
CA VAL A 66 12.56 152.62 91.00
C VAL A 66 13.81 152.50 91.90
N PRO A 67 14.24 153.55 92.65
CA PRO A 67 15.46 153.48 93.45
C PRO A 67 15.23 152.70 94.76
N LEU A 68 16.02 151.65 95.01
CA LEU A 68 16.12 150.97 96.32
C LEU A 68 17.30 151.58 97.10
N THR A 69 17.01 152.22 98.24
CA THR A 69 18.01 152.79 99.14
C THR A 69 18.85 151.71 99.83
N ARG A 70 20.17 151.72 99.60
CA ARG A 70 21.17 150.90 100.33
C ARG A 70 21.26 151.38 101.78
N GLN A 71 20.83 150.53 102.72
CA GLN A 71 21.10 150.71 104.14
C GLN A 71 22.36 149.91 104.48
N GLU A 72 23.42 150.56 104.99
CA GLU A 72 24.60 149.84 105.49
C GLU A 72 24.24 149.10 106.78
N LEU A 73 24.54 147.80 106.81
CA LEU A 73 24.21 146.92 107.92
C LEU A 73 25.25 147.09 109.05
N PRO A 74 24.81 147.08 110.32
CA PRO A 74 25.72 147.15 111.47
C PRO A 74 26.81 146.06 111.44
N PRO A 75 28.01 146.33 111.99
CA PRO A 75 29.17 145.43 111.93
C PRO A 75 28.87 144.00 112.42
N GLU A 76 28.05 143.86 113.47
CA GLU A 76 27.71 142.55 114.04
C GLU A 76 26.91 141.66 113.07
N VAL A 77 26.08 142.27 112.21
CA VAL A 77 25.28 141.56 111.20
C VAL A 77 26.16 141.14 110.02
N SER A 78 27.19 141.92 109.70
CA SER A 78 28.17 141.60 108.66
C SER A 78 29.04 140.40 109.04
N ASP A 79 29.54 140.35 110.28
CA ASP A 79 30.39 139.24 110.74
C ASP A 79 29.60 137.92 110.83
N LEU A 80 28.35 137.98 111.30
CA LEU A 80 27.45 136.82 111.30
C LEU A 80 27.12 136.35 109.88
N LEU A 81 26.92 137.28 108.94
CA LEU A 81 26.75 136.97 107.52
C LEU A 81 28.00 136.32 106.92
N SER A 82 29.20 136.79 107.26
CA SER A 82 30.46 136.18 106.79
C SER A 82 30.67 134.77 107.34
N LEU A 83 30.33 134.53 108.61
CA LEU A 83 30.37 133.19 109.19
C LEU A 83 29.34 132.26 108.53
N MET A 84 28.09 132.71 108.39
CA MET A 84 27.04 131.97 107.69
C MET A 84 27.39 131.70 106.22
N LEU A 85 28.07 132.63 105.54
CA LEU A 85 28.51 132.44 104.16
C LEU A 85 29.65 131.42 104.07
N GLY A 86 30.56 131.40 105.05
CA GLY A 86 31.59 130.38 105.20
C GLY A 86 30.98 128.99 105.42
N ASP A 87 30.05 128.88 106.37
CA ASP A 87 29.32 127.63 106.66
C ASP A 87 28.49 127.16 105.46
N MET A 88 27.83 128.09 104.75
CA MET A 88 27.11 127.79 103.50
C MET A 88 28.06 127.34 102.40
N SER A 89 29.24 127.96 102.25
CA SER A 89 30.23 127.55 101.25
C SER A 89 30.74 126.15 101.54
N GLU A 90 31.04 125.82 102.81
CA GLU A 90 31.46 124.48 103.21
C GLU A 90 30.33 123.45 103.02
N MET A 91 29.09 123.83 103.31
CA MET A 91 27.91 122.99 103.04
C MET A 91 27.71 122.75 101.55
N VAL A 92 27.87 123.77 100.70
CA VAL A 92 27.78 123.65 99.24
C VAL A 92 28.87 122.73 98.70
N HIS A 93 30.11 122.83 99.20
CA HIS A 93 31.18 121.90 98.84
C HIS A 93 30.88 120.47 99.29
N LYS A 94 30.41 120.25 100.53
CA LYS A 94 30.00 118.91 101.00
C LYS A 94 28.86 118.32 100.18
N ILE A 95 27.87 119.14 99.81
CA ILE A 95 26.77 118.73 98.93
C ILE A 95 27.30 118.38 97.53
N ASN A 96 28.22 119.18 96.99
CA ASN A 96 28.82 118.94 95.68
C ASN A 96 29.67 117.67 95.67
N ASP A 97 30.50 117.46 96.69
CA ASP A 97 31.30 116.24 96.86
C ASP A 97 30.40 115.02 97.05
N HIS A 98 29.30 115.13 97.82
CA HIS A 98 28.32 114.06 97.96
C HIS A 98 27.58 113.78 96.65
N ALA A 99 27.18 114.81 95.91
CA ALA A 99 26.56 114.67 94.59
C ALA A 99 27.51 114.02 93.59
N HIS A 100 28.80 114.37 93.63
CA HIS A 100 29.83 113.76 92.80
C HIS A 100 30.02 112.28 93.17
N ASN A 101 30.15 111.95 94.45
CA ASN A 101 30.24 110.57 94.93
C ASN A 101 28.99 109.75 94.56
N VAL A 102 27.79 110.32 94.67
CA VAL A 102 26.54 109.65 94.29
C VAL A 102 26.47 109.45 92.76
N ALA A 103 26.87 110.44 91.98
CA ALA A 103 26.92 110.32 90.52
C ALA A 103 27.97 109.30 90.06
N GLU A 104 29.15 109.30 90.66
CA GLU A 104 30.23 108.36 90.38
C GLU A 104 29.82 106.93 90.76
N ASN A 105 29.22 106.73 91.93
CA ASN A 105 28.69 105.41 92.33
C ASN A 105 27.58 104.93 91.38
N ARG A 106 26.67 105.81 90.95
CA ARG A 106 25.63 105.47 89.96
C ARG A 106 26.23 105.14 88.60
N LEU A 107 27.22 105.91 88.15
CA LEU A 107 27.91 105.69 86.89
C LEU A 107 28.69 104.38 86.92
N ASN A 108 29.42 104.10 87.99
CA ASN A 108 30.15 102.85 88.18
C ASN A 108 29.21 101.64 88.22
N ASN A 109 28.08 101.74 88.94
CA ASN A 109 27.05 100.69 88.93
C ASN A 109 26.47 100.49 87.53
N ALA A 110 26.14 101.56 86.80
CA ALA A 110 25.66 101.48 85.43
C ALA A 110 26.70 100.87 84.46
N ILE A 111 27.99 101.17 84.66
CA ILE A 111 29.09 100.56 83.88
C ILE A 111 29.20 99.06 84.20
N ILE A 112 29.08 98.67 85.47
CA ILE A 112 29.09 97.25 85.87
C ILE A 112 27.90 96.53 85.26
N GLU A 113 26.68 97.06 85.41
CA GLU A 113 25.46 96.49 84.81
C GLU A 113 25.56 96.39 83.29
N ALA A 114 26.08 97.43 82.62
CA ALA A 114 26.28 97.42 81.17
C ALA A 114 27.34 96.39 80.74
N ASN A 115 28.42 96.22 81.51
CA ASN A 115 29.45 95.21 81.27
C ASN A 115 28.91 93.80 81.48
N GLU A 116 28.12 93.57 82.54
CA GLU A 116 27.45 92.29 82.79
C GLU A 116 26.42 91.97 81.69
N ALA A 117 25.63 92.97 81.26
CA ALA A 117 24.70 92.82 80.16
C ALA A 117 25.43 92.52 78.84
N ALA A 118 26.55 93.21 78.57
CA ALA A 118 27.39 92.96 77.40
C ALA A 118 28.03 91.56 77.44
N ALA A 119 28.54 91.13 78.59
CA ALA A 119 29.10 89.80 78.78
C ALA A 119 28.04 88.70 78.59
N ASN A 120 26.84 88.90 79.13
CA ASN A 120 25.71 87.98 78.95
C ASN A 120 25.22 87.95 77.50
N ALA A 121 25.18 89.09 76.81
CA ALA A 121 24.85 89.15 75.39
C ALA A 121 25.90 88.44 74.54
N ALA A 122 27.19 88.67 74.79
CA ALA A 122 28.29 88.00 74.11
C ALA A 122 28.23 86.47 74.31
N LYS A 123 27.93 86.02 75.53
CA LYS A 123 27.73 84.59 75.82
C LYS A 123 26.57 84.00 75.01
N LYS A 124 25.42 84.69 74.96
CA LYS A 124 24.26 84.23 74.17
C LYS A 124 24.55 84.18 72.67
N VAL A 125 25.32 85.13 72.15
CA VAL A 125 25.75 85.13 70.76
C VAL A 125 26.64 83.93 70.49
N ALA A 126 27.66 83.70 71.33
CA ALA A 126 28.54 82.54 71.19
C ALA A 126 27.79 81.19 71.28
N GLU A 127 26.85 81.05 72.22
CA GLU A 127 26.01 79.86 72.32
C GLU A 127 25.11 79.67 71.09
N SER A 128 24.58 80.76 70.54
CA SER A 128 23.77 80.72 69.30
C SER A 128 24.62 80.38 68.08
N GLU A 129 25.85 80.87 67.99
CA GLU A 129 26.79 80.56 66.91
C GLU A 129 27.18 79.08 66.95
N GLU A 130 27.48 78.53 68.12
CA GLU A 130 27.77 77.10 68.29
C GLU A 130 26.57 76.22 67.90
N GLN A 131 25.36 76.61 68.28
CA GLN A 131 24.14 75.91 67.87
C GLN A 131 23.91 75.96 66.37
N GLN A 132 24.21 77.10 65.74
CA GLN A 132 24.09 77.27 64.30
C GLN A 132 25.10 76.42 63.55
N GLU A 133 26.34 76.32 64.03
CA GLU A 133 27.37 75.46 63.45
C GLU A 133 26.94 73.99 63.49
N LYS A 134 26.47 73.49 64.64
CA LYS A 134 25.94 72.12 64.76
C LYS A 134 24.76 71.87 63.82
N ALA A 135 23.84 72.83 63.71
CA ALA A 135 22.71 72.71 62.79
C ALA A 135 23.16 72.64 61.32
N PHE A 136 24.24 73.36 60.95
CA PHE A 136 24.79 73.26 59.60
C PHE A 136 25.47 71.91 59.35
N GLU A 137 26.22 71.38 60.31
CA GLU A 137 26.80 70.04 60.22
C GLU A 137 25.69 68.98 60.02
N GLU A 138 24.62 69.03 60.82
CA GLU A 138 23.47 68.12 60.67
C GLU A 138 22.79 68.25 59.30
N ILE A 139 22.68 69.47 58.76
CA ILE A 139 22.12 69.70 57.41
C ILE A 139 23.01 69.10 56.33
N GLU A 140 24.33 69.21 56.46
CA GLU A 140 25.28 68.63 55.51
C GLU A 140 25.24 67.10 55.54
N ASP A 141 25.25 66.50 56.74
CA ASP A 141 25.08 65.06 56.92
C ASP A 141 23.76 64.53 56.33
N LEU A 142 22.65 65.24 56.57
CA LEU A 142 21.35 64.87 56.01
C LEU A 142 21.33 65.00 54.49
N LYS A 143 22.02 66.00 53.93
CA LYS A 143 22.12 66.19 52.49
C LYS A 143 22.91 65.04 51.85
N ASP A 144 24.03 64.65 52.42
CA ASP A 144 24.81 63.50 51.96
C ASP A 144 24.01 62.19 52.03
N GLN A 145 23.22 61.99 53.10
CA GLN A 145 22.31 60.86 53.20
C GLN A 145 21.23 60.87 52.11
N ILE A 146 20.65 62.04 51.79
CA ILE A 146 19.67 62.19 50.72
C ILE A 146 20.30 61.86 49.37
N GLU A 147 21.50 62.36 49.08
CA GLU A 147 22.21 62.05 47.83
C GLU A 147 22.51 60.55 47.71
N GLY A 148 22.94 59.91 48.81
CA GLY A 148 23.14 58.46 48.87
C GLY A 148 21.86 57.65 48.60
N LEU A 149 20.75 58.03 49.24
CA LEU A 149 19.44 57.39 49.03
C LEU A 149 18.91 57.60 47.61
N GLN A 150 19.14 58.77 47.00
CA GLN A 150 18.80 59.03 45.61
C GLN A 150 19.59 58.14 44.65
N GLY A 151 20.89 57.96 44.89
CA GLY A 151 21.72 57.04 44.13
C GLY A 151 21.24 55.59 44.22
N GLN A 152 20.90 55.12 45.42
CA GLN A 152 20.33 53.79 45.63
C GLN A 152 18.98 53.61 44.92
N LEU A 153 18.11 54.63 44.97
CA LEU A 153 16.82 54.60 44.28
C LEU A 153 17.00 54.54 42.75
N GLN A 154 17.97 55.27 42.21
CA GLN A 154 18.27 55.23 40.78
C GLN A 154 18.81 53.85 40.37
N ALA A 155 19.71 53.26 41.15
CA ALA A 155 20.23 51.91 40.90
C ALA A 155 19.12 50.86 40.93
N ALA A 156 18.27 50.87 41.97
CA ALA A 156 17.13 49.96 42.10
C ALA A 156 16.14 50.11 40.93
N ASN A 157 15.88 51.34 40.46
CA ASN A 157 15.03 51.57 39.29
C ASN A 157 15.65 51.01 37.99
N GLY A 158 16.98 51.08 37.85
CA GLY A 158 17.71 50.44 36.76
C GLY A 158 17.53 48.93 36.77
N GLU A 159 17.76 48.29 37.92
CA GLU A 159 17.59 46.85 38.10
C GLU A 159 16.14 46.39 37.81
N ILE A 160 15.14 47.14 38.28
CA ILE A 160 13.73 46.87 37.98
C ILE A 160 13.45 46.92 36.48
N SER A 161 14.02 47.91 35.77
CA SER A 161 13.87 48.03 34.32
C SER A 161 14.48 46.82 33.59
N ASP A 162 15.69 46.41 33.99
CA ASP A 162 16.39 45.27 33.40
C ASP A 162 15.65 43.96 33.67
N LEU A 163 15.21 43.73 34.91
CA LEU A 163 14.41 42.56 35.27
C LEU A 163 13.10 42.50 34.48
N LYS A 164 12.43 43.64 34.27
CA LYS A 164 11.22 43.72 33.45
C LYS A 164 11.50 43.39 31.98
N GLY A 165 12.64 43.84 31.45
CA GLY A 165 13.12 43.49 30.12
C GLY A 165 13.34 41.99 29.96
N ASN A 166 14.08 41.40 30.91
CA ASN A 166 14.37 39.97 30.94
C ASN A 166 13.09 39.13 31.06
N LEU A 167 12.15 39.52 31.94
CA LEU A 167 10.88 38.84 32.10
C LEU A 167 10.07 38.82 30.79
N LYS A 168 10.06 39.93 30.04
CA LYS A 168 9.39 40.02 28.74
C LYS A 168 10.06 39.12 27.69
N ALA A 169 11.39 39.10 27.66
CA ALA A 169 12.14 38.21 26.77
C ALA A 169 11.85 36.73 27.07
N GLU A 170 11.88 36.36 28.35
CA GLU A 170 11.63 34.98 28.78
C GLU A 170 10.20 34.54 28.50
N THR A 171 9.22 35.43 28.73
CA THR A 171 7.81 35.20 28.37
C THR A 171 7.65 34.94 26.86
N THR A 172 8.38 35.68 26.03
CA THR A 172 8.36 35.51 24.57
C THR A 172 8.95 34.16 24.17
N SER A 173 10.09 33.79 24.75
CA SER A 173 10.72 32.48 24.55
C SER A 173 9.82 31.33 24.99
N LEU A 174 9.14 31.45 26.14
CA LEU A 174 8.21 30.45 26.64
C LEU A 174 7.02 30.24 25.69
N ASN A 175 6.44 31.33 25.17
CA ASN A 175 5.34 31.25 24.21
C ASN A 175 5.79 30.58 22.90
N ALA A 176 7.00 30.88 22.42
CA ALA A 176 7.56 30.22 21.24
C ALA A 176 7.81 28.72 21.49
N ALA A 177 8.31 28.35 22.67
CA ALA A 177 8.49 26.95 23.05
C ALA A 177 7.15 26.20 23.12
N ASN A 178 6.11 26.79 23.72
CA ASN A 178 4.77 26.21 23.79
C ASN A 178 4.13 26.01 22.41
N SER A 179 4.36 26.95 21.49
CA SER A 179 3.92 26.83 20.09
C SER A 179 4.57 25.63 19.41
N LYS A 180 5.91 25.48 19.56
CA LYS A 180 6.65 24.32 19.03
C LYS A 180 6.18 22.99 19.64
N VAL A 181 5.85 22.97 20.94
CA VAL A 181 5.29 21.77 21.58
C VAL A 181 3.95 21.40 20.95
N SER A 182 3.07 22.39 20.74
CA SER A 182 1.75 22.17 20.12
C SER A 182 1.86 21.64 18.68
N GLU A 183 2.82 22.14 17.90
CA GLU A 183 3.14 21.65 16.55
C GLU A 183 3.65 20.20 16.58
N ARG A 184 4.55 19.88 17.53
CA ARG A 184 5.07 18.52 17.71
C ARG A 184 3.97 17.54 18.12
N ASP A 185 3.07 17.93 19.01
CA ASP A 185 1.91 17.12 19.41
C ASP A 185 0.98 16.83 18.23
N SER A 186 0.77 17.82 17.37
CA SER A 186 -0.04 17.67 16.15
C SER A 186 0.64 16.72 15.15
N THR A 187 1.96 16.83 15.01
CA THR A 187 2.78 15.92 14.19
C THR A 187 2.74 14.49 14.72
N ILE A 188 2.88 14.30 16.04
CA ILE A 188 2.80 12.98 16.69
C ILE A 188 1.42 12.35 16.47
N LYS A 189 0.33 13.11 16.59
CA LYS A 189 -1.03 12.63 16.28
C LYS A 189 -1.14 12.16 14.84
N GLN A 190 -0.61 12.92 13.87
CA GLN A 190 -0.64 12.54 12.46
C GLN A 190 0.19 11.28 12.18
N LEU A 191 1.39 11.18 12.75
CA LEU A 191 2.25 10.00 12.62
C LEU A 191 1.57 8.75 13.20
N ASN A 192 0.89 8.87 14.34
CA ASN A 192 0.14 7.76 14.93
C ASN A 192 -1.02 7.28 14.03
N LEU A 193 -1.72 8.20 13.34
CA LEU A 193 -2.74 7.82 12.36
C LEU A 193 -2.11 7.07 11.18
N ASN A 194 -1.01 7.58 10.64
CA ASN A 194 -0.29 6.94 9.53
C ASN A 194 0.20 5.53 9.92
N VAL A 195 0.70 5.34 11.14
CA VAL A 195 1.11 4.02 11.64
C VAL A 195 -0.08 3.06 11.67
N LYS A 196 -1.23 3.48 12.21
CA LYS A 196 -2.46 2.65 12.24
C LYS A 196 -2.95 2.27 10.84
N ASP A 197 -2.85 3.17 9.88
CA ASP A 197 -3.22 2.87 8.49
C ASP A 197 -2.24 1.87 7.88
N LYS A 198 -0.93 2.01 8.12
CA LYS A 198 0.07 1.04 7.67
C LYS A 198 -0.08 -0.34 8.32
N GLU A 199 -0.47 -0.41 9.59
CA GLU A 199 -0.81 -1.68 10.24
C GLU A 199 -2.01 -2.37 9.57
N ARG A 200 -3.01 -1.59 9.13
CA ARG A 200 -4.18 -2.12 8.41
C ARG A 200 -3.79 -2.65 7.03
N ASP A 201 -2.98 -1.88 6.29
CA ASP A 201 -2.45 -2.30 4.99
C ASP A 201 -1.63 -3.59 5.11
N LEU A 202 -0.78 -3.70 6.14
CA LEU A 202 0.02 -4.89 6.40
C LEU A 202 -0.87 -6.12 6.65
N LYS A 203 -1.87 -6.01 7.53
CA LYS A 203 -2.82 -7.11 7.80
C LYS A 203 -3.57 -7.55 6.55
N LYS A 204 -3.94 -6.61 5.67
CA LYS A 204 -4.57 -6.93 4.39
C LYS A 204 -3.62 -7.71 3.49
N ALA A 205 -2.37 -7.24 3.37
CA ALA A 205 -1.36 -7.91 2.57
C ALA A 205 -1.03 -9.32 3.08
N GLU A 206 -0.98 -9.52 4.40
CA GLU A 206 -0.83 -10.84 5.03
C GLU A 206 -1.99 -11.78 4.67
N GLY A 207 -3.23 -11.29 4.75
CA GLY A 207 -4.41 -12.08 4.35
C GLY A 207 -4.41 -12.45 2.86
N ASP A 208 -3.98 -11.53 1.98
CA ASP A 208 -3.87 -11.78 0.55
C ASP A 208 -2.74 -12.79 0.24
N ARG A 209 -1.62 -12.73 0.97
CA ARG A 209 -0.53 -13.73 0.90
C ARG A 209 -1.00 -15.12 1.29
N ASP A 210 -1.75 -15.23 2.40
CA ASP A 210 -2.21 -16.53 2.90
C ASP A 210 -3.20 -17.20 1.93
N LYS A 211 -4.08 -16.42 1.29
CA LYS A 211 -4.94 -16.90 0.20
C LYS A 211 -4.12 -17.40 -0.99
N ALA A 212 -3.10 -16.65 -1.41
CA ALA A 212 -2.23 -17.05 -2.51
C ALA A 212 -1.48 -18.36 -2.19
N LEU A 213 -0.99 -18.52 -0.96
CA LEU A 213 -0.34 -19.75 -0.51
C LEU A 213 -1.30 -20.95 -0.50
N GLY A 214 -2.56 -20.73 -0.10
CA GLY A 214 -3.64 -21.72 -0.22
C GLY A 214 -3.85 -22.17 -1.67
N ASN A 215 -3.95 -21.21 -2.60
CA ASN A 215 -4.12 -21.51 -4.03
C ASN A 215 -2.93 -22.28 -4.62
N VAL A 216 -1.69 -21.93 -4.25
CA VAL A 216 -0.49 -22.67 -4.67
C VAL A 216 -0.53 -24.11 -4.17
N THR A 217 -1.02 -24.34 -2.96
CA THR A 217 -1.16 -25.68 -2.39
C THR A 217 -2.19 -26.51 -3.15
N LEU A 218 -3.33 -25.92 -3.50
CA LEU A 218 -4.37 -26.55 -4.33
C LEU A 218 -3.83 -26.91 -5.71
N LEU A 219 -3.21 -25.94 -6.41
CA LEU A 219 -2.61 -26.16 -7.73
C LEU A 219 -1.55 -27.26 -7.71
N LYS A 220 -0.76 -27.36 -6.63
CA LYS A 220 0.23 -28.44 -6.47
C LYS A 220 -0.45 -29.82 -6.34
N SER A 221 -1.59 -29.89 -5.68
CA SER A 221 -2.42 -31.10 -5.61
C SER A 221 -2.98 -31.46 -7.00
N ASP A 222 -3.53 -30.48 -7.71
CA ASP A 222 -4.09 -30.66 -9.05
C ASP A 222 -3.03 -31.15 -10.04
N VAL A 223 -1.83 -30.56 -10.01
CA VAL A 223 -0.69 -31.02 -10.83
C VAL A 223 -0.30 -32.46 -10.50
N LYS A 224 -0.36 -32.86 -9.22
CA LYS A 224 -0.08 -34.26 -8.82
C LYS A 224 -1.16 -35.20 -9.38
N GLN A 225 -2.43 -34.80 -9.33
CA GLN A 225 -3.52 -35.60 -9.87
C GLN A 225 -3.42 -35.73 -11.39
N LEU A 226 -3.23 -34.62 -12.10
CA LEU A 226 -3.06 -34.63 -13.57
C LEU A 226 -1.88 -35.50 -14.02
N LYS A 227 -0.80 -35.58 -13.24
CA LYS A 227 0.31 -36.51 -13.52
C LYS A 227 -0.10 -37.98 -13.35
N ALA A 228 -0.95 -38.30 -12.37
CA ALA A 228 -1.47 -39.65 -12.20
C ALA A 228 -2.39 -40.02 -13.36
N ASP A 229 -3.32 -39.12 -13.71
CA ASP A 229 -4.26 -39.31 -14.82
C ASP A 229 -3.50 -39.49 -16.15
N LEU A 230 -2.44 -38.71 -16.39
CA LEU A 230 -1.58 -38.84 -17.57
C LEU A 230 -0.89 -40.22 -17.64
N ASN A 231 -0.40 -40.73 -16.50
CA ASN A 231 0.22 -42.06 -16.46
C ASN A 231 -0.79 -43.18 -16.75
N GLU A 232 -2.02 -43.04 -16.25
CA GLU A 232 -3.10 -43.99 -16.51
C GLU A 232 -3.51 -43.96 -17.99
N ALA A 233 -3.66 -42.77 -18.58
CA ALA A 233 -3.93 -42.61 -20.00
C ALA A 233 -2.82 -43.24 -20.87
N ASN A 234 -1.55 -43.07 -20.51
CA ASN A 234 -0.43 -43.70 -21.21
C ASN A 234 -0.47 -45.23 -21.12
N LYS A 235 -0.86 -45.79 -19.97
CA LYS A 235 -1.04 -47.24 -19.82
C LYS A 235 -2.17 -47.76 -20.71
N ALA A 236 -3.30 -47.05 -20.75
CA ALA A 236 -4.43 -47.38 -21.62
C ALA A 236 -4.03 -47.32 -23.11
N ALA A 237 -3.26 -46.30 -23.51
CA ALA A 237 -2.73 -46.18 -24.87
C ALA A 237 -1.84 -47.39 -25.25
N GLY A 238 -0.95 -47.82 -24.34
CA GLY A 238 -0.12 -49.01 -24.58
C GLY A 238 -0.93 -50.31 -24.69
N GLN A 239 -2.01 -50.45 -23.92
CA GLN A 239 -2.93 -51.59 -24.06
C GLN A 239 -3.65 -51.58 -25.41
N LEU A 240 -4.05 -50.40 -25.89
CA LEU A 240 -4.66 -50.24 -27.21
C LEU A 240 -3.71 -50.65 -28.33
N GLU A 241 -2.43 -50.28 -28.24
CA GLU A 241 -1.39 -50.65 -29.21
C GLU A 241 -1.15 -52.17 -29.25
N GLN A 242 -1.15 -52.83 -28.08
CA GLN A 242 -1.09 -54.28 -27.99
C GLN A 242 -2.30 -54.95 -28.65
N ALA A 243 -3.52 -54.46 -28.35
CA ALA A 243 -4.73 -54.97 -28.97
C ALA A 243 -4.71 -54.78 -30.49
N GLN A 244 -4.21 -53.65 -30.98
CA GLN A 244 -4.06 -53.38 -32.42
C GLN A 244 -3.09 -54.36 -33.10
N THR A 245 -1.99 -54.70 -32.42
CA THR A 245 -1.02 -55.69 -32.91
C THR A 245 -1.65 -57.09 -32.97
N GLN A 246 -2.41 -57.47 -31.94
CA GLN A 246 -3.14 -58.75 -31.92
C GLN A 246 -4.17 -58.85 -33.04
N ILE A 247 -4.97 -57.78 -33.26
CA ILE A 247 -5.92 -57.72 -34.36
C ILE A 247 -5.20 -57.93 -35.70
N THR A 248 -4.09 -57.24 -35.93
CA THR A 248 -3.31 -57.36 -37.18
C THR A 248 -2.82 -58.80 -37.41
N SER A 249 -2.36 -59.47 -36.35
CA SER A 249 -1.95 -60.88 -36.40
C SER A 249 -3.14 -61.79 -36.73
N MET A 250 -4.27 -61.61 -36.05
CA MET A 250 -5.48 -62.42 -36.29
C MET A 250 -6.03 -62.19 -37.70
N THR A 251 -5.97 -60.96 -38.23
CA THR A 251 -6.34 -60.66 -39.63
C THR A 251 -5.45 -61.45 -40.61
N SER A 252 -4.14 -61.49 -40.38
CA SER A 252 -3.21 -62.26 -41.23
C SER A 252 -3.46 -63.76 -41.17
N GLU A 253 -3.82 -64.27 -39.99
CA GLU A 253 -4.19 -65.68 -39.80
C GLU A 253 -5.50 -66.03 -40.54
N ILE A 254 -6.51 -65.15 -40.46
CA ILE A 254 -7.76 -65.30 -41.21
C ILE A 254 -7.51 -65.32 -42.73
N GLU A 255 -6.64 -64.45 -43.25
CA GLU A 255 -6.27 -64.46 -44.68
C GLU A 255 -5.61 -65.79 -45.09
N THR A 256 -4.74 -66.33 -44.24
CA THR A 256 -4.06 -67.61 -44.47
C THR A 256 -5.06 -68.76 -44.47
N LEU A 257 -5.93 -68.83 -43.46
CA LEU A 257 -7.01 -69.83 -43.39
C LEU A 257 -7.96 -69.71 -44.59
N GLY A 258 -8.24 -68.49 -45.06
CA GLY A 258 -9.02 -68.24 -46.26
C GLY A 258 -8.41 -68.88 -47.51
N LYS A 259 -7.09 -68.75 -47.71
CA LYS A 259 -6.37 -69.42 -48.82
C LYS A 259 -6.40 -70.94 -48.69
N GLN A 260 -6.14 -71.47 -47.49
CA GLN A 260 -6.20 -72.91 -47.25
C GLN A 260 -7.59 -73.49 -47.55
N LEU A 261 -8.65 -72.77 -47.20
CA LEU A 261 -10.03 -73.16 -47.51
C LEU A 261 -10.30 -73.16 -49.03
N GLN A 262 -9.75 -72.18 -49.75
CA GLN A 262 -9.82 -72.13 -51.21
C GLN A 262 -9.12 -73.35 -51.83
N ASP A 263 -7.87 -73.62 -51.45
CA ASP A 263 -7.09 -74.76 -51.95
C ASP A 263 -7.81 -76.09 -51.67
N ALA A 264 -8.38 -76.24 -50.47
CA ALA A 264 -9.14 -77.43 -50.10
C ALA A 264 -10.42 -77.59 -50.95
N ASN A 265 -11.10 -76.48 -51.27
CA ASN A 265 -12.26 -76.52 -52.17
C ASN A 265 -11.87 -76.87 -53.61
N GLU A 266 -10.74 -76.37 -54.11
CA GLU A 266 -10.20 -76.74 -55.42
C GLU A 266 -9.85 -78.24 -55.46
N ALA A 267 -9.15 -78.74 -54.44
CA ALA A 267 -8.85 -80.17 -54.30
C ALA A 267 -10.13 -81.02 -54.24
N LYS A 268 -11.16 -80.58 -53.50
CA LYS A 268 -12.46 -81.25 -53.46
C LYS A 268 -13.13 -81.30 -54.83
N THR A 269 -13.10 -80.21 -55.60
CA THR A 269 -13.61 -80.18 -56.97
C THR A 269 -12.87 -81.16 -57.87
N GLN A 270 -11.53 -81.19 -57.80
CA GLN A 270 -10.72 -82.15 -58.56
C GLN A 270 -11.07 -83.60 -58.20
N ALA A 271 -11.18 -83.91 -56.91
CA ALA A 271 -11.58 -85.23 -56.44
C ALA A 271 -12.99 -85.61 -56.93
N THR A 272 -13.93 -84.66 -56.91
CA THR A 272 -15.30 -84.86 -57.43
C THR A 272 -15.27 -85.19 -58.93
N ASN A 273 -14.46 -84.47 -59.71
CA ASN A 273 -14.30 -84.73 -61.14
C ASN A 273 -13.62 -86.09 -61.40
N ALA A 274 -12.62 -86.45 -60.60
CA ALA A 274 -11.95 -87.75 -60.70
C ALA A 274 -12.92 -88.91 -60.42
N VAL A 275 -13.76 -88.79 -59.39
CA VAL A 275 -14.82 -89.76 -59.09
C VAL A 275 -15.81 -89.87 -60.26
N ALA A 276 -16.23 -88.74 -60.86
CA ALA A 276 -17.10 -88.77 -62.02
C ALA A 276 -16.45 -89.49 -63.22
N GLY A 277 -15.16 -89.24 -63.50
CA GLY A 277 -14.42 -89.92 -64.56
C GLY A 277 -14.24 -91.43 -64.31
N LEU A 278 -13.97 -91.83 -63.07
CA LEU A 278 -13.94 -93.23 -62.66
C LEU A 278 -15.30 -93.90 -62.86
N ASN A 279 -16.40 -93.22 -62.50
CA ASN A 279 -17.75 -93.74 -62.74
C ASN A 279 -18.02 -93.95 -64.23
N SER A 280 -17.67 -93.01 -65.10
CA SER A 280 -17.79 -93.20 -66.55
C SER A 280 -16.95 -94.37 -67.08
N THR A 281 -15.75 -94.57 -66.51
CA THR A 281 -14.89 -95.72 -66.86
C THR A 281 -15.53 -97.04 -66.42
N ILE A 282 -16.08 -97.09 -65.20
CA ILE A 282 -16.83 -98.26 -64.68
C ILE A 282 -18.04 -98.57 -65.56
N GLU A 283 -18.80 -97.55 -65.98
CA GLU A 283 -19.92 -97.73 -66.91
C GLU A 283 -19.45 -98.32 -68.25
N GLY A 284 -18.33 -97.84 -68.78
CA GLY A 284 -17.69 -98.37 -69.99
C GLY A 284 -17.30 -99.84 -69.83
N LEU A 285 -16.55 -100.17 -68.78
CA LEU A 285 -16.15 -101.55 -68.46
C LEU A 285 -17.35 -102.47 -68.25
N ASN A 286 -18.44 -101.99 -67.62
CA ASN A 286 -19.67 -102.77 -67.46
C ASN A 286 -20.36 -103.07 -68.81
N LYS A 287 -20.34 -102.11 -69.75
CA LYS A 287 -20.82 -102.36 -71.13
C LYS A 287 -19.96 -103.39 -71.85
N GLU A 288 -18.64 -103.27 -71.77
CA GLU A 288 -17.71 -104.26 -72.34
C GLU A 288 -17.92 -105.66 -71.73
N LEU A 289 -18.01 -105.75 -70.40
CA LEU A 289 -18.29 -107.00 -69.69
C LEU A 289 -19.62 -107.63 -70.14
N THR A 290 -20.65 -106.81 -70.34
CA THR A 290 -21.95 -107.26 -70.87
C THR A 290 -21.81 -107.78 -72.31
N GLY A 291 -21.03 -107.11 -73.15
CA GLY A 291 -20.69 -107.55 -74.50
C GLY A 291 -19.98 -108.92 -74.49
N VAL A 292 -18.89 -109.05 -73.73
CA VAL A 292 -18.17 -110.32 -73.54
C VAL A 292 -19.10 -111.43 -73.02
N LYS A 293 -20.02 -111.11 -72.10
CA LYS A 293 -20.99 -112.09 -71.59
C LYS A 293 -21.98 -112.57 -72.66
N THR A 294 -22.42 -111.67 -73.53
CA THR A 294 -23.23 -112.02 -74.72
C THR A 294 -22.43 -112.90 -75.68
N ASP A 295 -21.18 -112.54 -75.97
CA ASP A 295 -20.29 -113.31 -76.85
C ASP A 295 -20.06 -114.72 -76.29
N LEU A 296 -19.79 -114.84 -74.98
CA LEU A 296 -19.62 -116.12 -74.29
C LEU A 296 -20.91 -116.96 -74.35
N THR A 297 -22.08 -116.35 -74.19
CA THR A 297 -23.37 -117.03 -74.33
C THR A 297 -23.56 -117.57 -75.74
N SER A 298 -23.24 -116.75 -76.76
CA SER A 298 -23.30 -117.14 -78.16
C SER A 298 -22.32 -118.28 -78.49
N ALA A 299 -21.09 -118.21 -77.98
CA ALA A 299 -20.10 -119.27 -78.11
C ALA A 299 -20.56 -120.57 -77.46
N ASN A 300 -21.13 -120.51 -76.25
CA ASN A 300 -21.71 -121.68 -75.57
C ASN A 300 -22.89 -122.28 -76.35
N GLN A 301 -23.76 -121.46 -76.94
CA GLN A 301 -24.81 -121.97 -77.84
C GLN A 301 -24.23 -122.69 -79.06
N ASN A 302 -23.19 -122.12 -79.68
CA ASN A 302 -22.50 -122.76 -80.79
C ASN A 302 -21.80 -124.06 -80.37
N LEU A 303 -21.16 -124.08 -79.20
CA LEU A 303 -20.59 -125.30 -78.60
C LEU A 303 -21.68 -126.35 -78.40
N GLY A 304 -22.86 -125.97 -77.89
CA GLY A 304 -24.01 -126.85 -77.76
C GLY A 304 -24.50 -127.41 -79.12
N LYS A 305 -24.53 -126.58 -80.17
CA LYS A 305 -24.83 -127.04 -81.55
C LYS A 305 -23.75 -127.99 -82.09
N LEU A 306 -22.49 -127.76 -81.77
CA LEU A 306 -21.40 -128.67 -82.13
C LEU A 306 -21.50 -129.99 -81.35
N GLN A 307 -21.83 -129.92 -80.06
CA GLN A 307 -22.04 -131.09 -79.21
C GLN A 307 -23.18 -131.95 -79.73
N SER A 308 -24.32 -131.36 -80.10
CA SER A 308 -25.42 -132.13 -80.70
C SER A 308 -25.03 -132.77 -82.03
N ARG A 309 -24.19 -132.12 -82.85
CA ARG A 309 -23.62 -132.74 -84.06
C ARG A 309 -22.69 -133.91 -83.71
N VAL A 310 -21.86 -133.78 -82.69
CA VAL A 310 -21.02 -134.89 -82.19
C VAL A 310 -21.90 -136.05 -81.70
N ASP A 311 -22.97 -135.76 -80.96
CA ASP A 311 -23.91 -136.77 -80.46
C ASP A 311 -24.67 -137.51 -81.57
N THR A 312 -24.77 -136.94 -82.79
CA THR A 312 -25.32 -137.63 -83.97
C THR A 312 -24.34 -138.56 -84.68
N ILE A 313 -23.03 -138.48 -84.40
CA ILE A 313 -22.00 -139.34 -85.02
C ILE A 313 -22.23 -140.84 -84.74
N PRO A 314 -22.58 -141.28 -83.51
CA PRO A 314 -22.95 -142.67 -83.24
C PRO A 314 -24.13 -143.17 -84.08
N GLY A 315 -25.14 -142.33 -84.32
CA GLY A 315 -26.27 -142.65 -85.20
C GLY A 315 -25.82 -142.85 -86.65
N LEU A 316 -25.04 -141.91 -87.20
CA LEU A 316 -24.43 -142.04 -88.53
C LEU A 316 -23.49 -143.27 -88.64
N LYS A 317 -22.83 -143.66 -87.55
CA LYS A 317 -22.02 -144.88 -87.47
C LYS A 317 -22.88 -146.14 -87.45
N GLY A 318 -24.07 -146.08 -86.85
CA GLY A 318 -25.11 -147.10 -86.94
C GLY A 318 -25.62 -147.25 -88.37
N ASP A 319 -25.99 -146.16 -89.02
CA ASP A 319 -26.45 -146.14 -90.41
C ASP A 319 -25.39 -146.75 -91.36
N CYS A 320 -24.11 -146.41 -91.18
CA CYS A 320 -22.99 -147.02 -91.92
C CYS A 320 -22.85 -148.54 -91.69
N ASN A 321 -23.14 -149.03 -90.48
CA ASN A 321 -23.10 -150.46 -90.18
C ASN A 321 -24.30 -151.21 -90.79
N GLU A 322 -25.49 -150.61 -90.82
CA GLU A 322 -26.66 -151.16 -91.49
C GLU A 322 -26.47 -151.23 -93.01
N LEU A 323 -25.89 -150.17 -93.60
CA LEU A 323 -25.50 -150.17 -95.01
C LEU A 323 -24.51 -151.30 -95.33
N LYS A 324 -23.55 -151.53 -94.42
CA LYS A 324 -22.56 -152.60 -94.54
C LYS A 324 -23.20 -154.00 -94.45
N GLN A 325 -24.13 -154.23 -93.53
CA GLN A 325 -24.87 -155.50 -93.47
C GLN A 325 -25.70 -155.76 -94.73
N SER A 326 -26.35 -154.72 -95.28
CA SER A 326 -27.08 -154.85 -96.55
C SER A 326 -26.16 -155.23 -97.70
N LEU A 327 -24.93 -154.71 -97.73
CA LEU A 327 -23.92 -155.07 -98.73
C LEU A 327 -23.44 -156.53 -98.59
N ASP A 328 -23.20 -156.99 -97.36
CA ASP A 328 -22.80 -158.37 -97.09
C ASP A 328 -23.88 -159.38 -97.50
N GLN A 329 -25.17 -159.05 -97.30
CA GLN A 329 -26.29 -159.89 -97.72
C GLN A 329 -26.39 -160.00 -99.26
N ALA A 330 -26.16 -158.89 -99.97
CA ALA A 330 -26.16 -158.88 -101.44
C ALA A 330 -25.05 -159.78 -102.04
N LEU A 331 -23.91 -159.91 -101.36
CA LEU A 331 -22.81 -160.80 -101.78
C LEU A 331 -23.15 -162.28 -101.59
N ILE A 332 -23.89 -162.63 -100.54
CA ILE A 332 -24.37 -164.01 -100.30
C ILE A 332 -25.35 -164.43 -101.40
N ASP A 333 -26.30 -163.56 -101.73
CA ASP A 333 -27.31 -163.86 -102.76
C ASP A 333 -26.66 -164.08 -104.13
N LEU A 334 -25.61 -163.32 -104.46
CA LEU A 334 -24.81 -163.50 -105.68
C LEU A 334 -24.11 -164.87 -105.73
N GLY A 335 -23.57 -165.34 -104.61
CA GLY A 335 -22.92 -166.65 -104.51
C GLY A 335 -23.88 -167.83 -104.73
N SER A 336 -25.13 -167.68 -104.27
CA SER A 336 -26.19 -168.68 -104.48
C SER A 336 -26.68 -168.76 -105.93
N ALA A 337 -26.70 -167.62 -106.64
CA ALA A 337 -27.05 -167.57 -108.05
C ALA A 337 -25.98 -168.22 -108.93
N ASN A 338 -24.70 -168.02 -108.60
CA ASN A 338 -23.57 -168.55 -109.35
C ASN A 338 -23.49 -170.09 -109.30
N SER A 339 -23.77 -170.69 -108.14
CA SER A 339 -23.79 -172.15 -107.98
C SER A 339 -24.98 -172.81 -108.69
N LYS A 340 -26.09 -172.08 -108.86
CA LYS A 340 -27.24 -172.51 -109.68
C LYS A 340 -26.95 -172.52 -111.18
N ALA A 341 -26.11 -171.59 -111.66
CA ALA A 341 -25.70 -171.53 -113.07
C ALA A 341 -24.80 -172.72 -113.46
N THR A 342 -23.90 -173.16 -112.56
CA THR A 342 -22.97 -174.28 -112.81
C THR A 342 -23.70 -175.62 -112.96
N VAL A 343 -24.81 -175.82 -112.24
CA VAL A 343 -25.61 -177.06 -112.31
C VAL A 343 -26.37 -177.17 -113.63
N LEU A 344 -26.84 -176.04 -114.17
CA LEU A 344 -27.55 -176.00 -115.46
C LEU A 344 -26.61 -176.24 -116.65
N GLU A 345 -25.35 -175.80 -116.58
CA GLU A 345 -24.33 -176.09 -117.60
C GLU A 345 -23.97 -177.58 -117.70
N GLN A 346 -23.93 -178.30 -116.57
CA GLN A 346 -23.62 -179.73 -116.55
C GLN A 346 -24.76 -180.58 -117.16
N GLN A 347 -26.03 -180.22 -116.89
CA GLN A 347 -27.20 -180.90 -117.45
C GLN A 347 -27.29 -180.75 -118.97
N ASN A 348 -26.88 -179.59 -119.52
CA ASN A 348 -26.90 -179.35 -120.96
C ASN A 348 -25.87 -180.19 -121.72
N LYS A 349 -24.76 -180.56 -121.07
CA LYS A 349 -23.71 -181.39 -121.66
C LYS A 349 -24.13 -182.86 -121.80
N GLU A 350 -24.85 -183.40 -120.81
CA GLU A 350 -25.35 -184.79 -120.82
C GLU A 350 -26.46 -184.99 -121.87
N HIS A 351 -27.32 -183.99 -122.09
CA HIS A 351 -28.31 -184.02 -123.17
C HIS A 351 -27.68 -184.00 -124.57
N SER A 352 -26.54 -183.32 -124.75
CA SER A 352 -25.80 -183.28 -126.02
C SER A 352 -25.20 -184.64 -126.37
N GLU A 353 -24.69 -185.40 -125.40
CA GLU A 353 -24.05 -186.70 -125.65
C GLU A 353 -25.07 -187.80 -125.96
N HIS A 354 -26.28 -187.71 -125.40
CA HIS A 354 -27.38 -188.64 -125.71
C HIS A 354 -27.89 -188.51 -127.16
N ASN A 355 -27.79 -187.31 -127.75
CA ASN A 355 -28.23 -187.05 -129.12
C ASN A 355 -27.27 -187.63 -130.17
N THR A 356 -25.97 -187.63 -129.89
CA THR A 356 -24.93 -188.17 -130.79
C THR A 356 -24.98 -189.69 -130.93
N GLU A 357 -25.39 -190.40 -129.88
CA GLU A 357 -25.51 -191.87 -129.91
C GLU A 357 -26.76 -192.34 -130.70
N LEU A 358 -27.81 -191.50 -130.71
CA LEU A 358 -29.02 -191.71 -131.54
C LEU A 358 -28.72 -191.53 -133.04
N GLU A 359 -27.88 -190.56 -133.42
CA GLU A 359 -27.44 -190.38 -134.80
C GLU A 359 -26.59 -191.55 -135.32
N ARG A 360 -25.80 -192.19 -134.44
CA ARG A 360 -25.04 -193.41 -134.79
C ARG A 360 -25.92 -194.62 -135.07
N LYS A 361 -27.07 -194.71 -134.39
CA LYS A 361 -28.10 -195.73 -134.63
C LYS A 361 -28.86 -195.52 -135.96
N LEU A 362 -28.82 -194.32 -136.54
CA LEU A 362 -29.42 -194.02 -137.85
C LEU A 362 -28.44 -194.28 -139.01
N ALA A 363 -27.15 -193.95 -138.86
CA ALA A 363 -26.17 -194.04 -139.96
C ALA A 363 -25.86 -195.47 -140.45
N VAL A 364 -26.03 -196.52 -139.64
CA VAL A 364 -25.83 -197.91 -140.10
C VAL A 364 -27.05 -198.46 -140.86
N TYR A 365 -28.22 -197.84 -140.71
CA TYR A 365 -29.43 -198.21 -141.46
C TYR A 365 -29.52 -197.57 -142.86
N GLU A 366 -28.73 -196.53 -143.18
CA GLU A 366 -28.87 -195.74 -144.43
C GLU A 366 -27.72 -195.92 -145.45
N SER A 367 -26.74 -196.81 -145.23
CA SER A 367 -25.73 -197.18 -146.25
C SER A 367 -25.98 -198.56 -146.89
N LYS A 368 -27.07 -198.65 -147.67
CA LYS A 368 -27.06 -199.08 -149.09
C LYS A 368 -26.67 -200.54 -149.41
N ALA A 369 -27.48 -201.41 -150.00
CA ALA A 369 -28.78 -201.31 -150.69
C ALA A 369 -28.86 -200.52 -152.02
N ASP A 370 -27.76 -200.01 -152.62
CA ASP A 370 -27.82 -199.37 -153.96
C ASP A 370 -26.63 -199.76 -154.86
N ASN A 371 -26.94 -200.44 -155.99
CA ASN A 371 -26.15 -200.86 -157.17
C ASN A 371 -25.40 -202.22 -157.06
N GLU A 372 -25.78 -203.36 -157.65
CA GLU A 372 -26.46 -203.71 -158.93
C GLU A 372 -25.96 -202.98 -160.20
N SER A 373 -25.42 -203.79 -161.13
CA SER A 373 -25.00 -203.57 -162.53
C SER A 373 -23.78 -202.68 -162.86
N GLU A 374 -22.63 -203.31 -163.11
CA GLU A 374 -21.98 -203.46 -164.44
C GLU A 374 -20.61 -204.12 -164.27
N GLY A 375 -20.36 -205.20 -165.02
CA GLY A 375 -19.20 -206.10 -164.82
C GLY A 375 -17.95 -205.73 -165.60
N ASN A 376 -16.82 -206.36 -165.25
CA ASN A 376 -15.92 -207.01 -166.21
C ASN A 376 -14.85 -207.88 -165.52
N GLU A 377 -14.55 -209.00 -166.17
CA GLU A 377 -13.26 -209.72 -166.25
C GLU A 377 -12.59 -210.36 -165.02
N LYS A 378 -12.55 -211.70 -165.13
CA LYS A 378 -11.63 -212.71 -164.55
C LYS A 378 -11.82 -213.17 -163.12
#